data_AF-A0A1I2XFN3-F1
#
_entry.id   AF-A0A1I2XFN3-F1
#
_cell.length_a   1.000
_cell.length_b   1.000
_cell.length_c   1.000
_cell.angle_alpha   90.00
_cell.angle_beta   90.00
_cell.angle_gamma   90.00
#
_symmetry.space_group_name_H-M   'P 1'
#
loop_
_entity.id
_entity.type
_entity.pdbx_description
1 polymer ?
#
loop_
_entity_poly.entity_id
_entity_poly.type
_entity_poly.pdbx_seq_one_letter_code
_entity_poly.pdbx_strand_id
1 'polypeptide(L)'
;MGLDANYPAVTMNNPNGHVAVYNQDHVVIGTLGPTPYESPSVNVTCRLKKWDDAYWYRLLNPDGWPFPATSAYVSADETHDLNPGVPYPIPECSDGSCLSTATRVAGPALAALGAVGGAMWWRRRSRGS
;
A
#
# COMPACT_ATOMS: atom_id res chain seq x y z
N MET A 1 -4.66 -5.07 -22.26
CA MET A 1 -5.19 -5.98 -21.22
C MET A 1 -5.79 -5.10 -20.14
N GLY A 2 -7.12 -5.03 -20.03
CA GLY A 2 -7.79 -4.17 -19.06
C GLY A 2 -7.69 -4.78 -17.66
N LEU A 3 -7.24 -4.00 -16.69
CA LEU A 3 -7.36 -4.36 -15.28
C LEU A 3 -8.85 -4.33 -14.90
N ASP A 4 -9.22 -5.04 -13.84
CA ASP A 4 -10.58 -5.04 -13.30
C ASP A 4 -11.08 -3.59 -13.13
N ALA A 5 -12.36 -3.33 -13.42
CA ALA A 5 -12.94 -1.99 -13.29
C ALA A 5 -12.79 -1.41 -11.87
N ASN A 6 -12.58 -2.27 -10.87
CA ASN A 6 -12.40 -1.93 -9.47
C ASN A 6 -10.93 -1.99 -9.01
N TYR A 7 -9.98 -2.19 -9.92
CA TYR A 7 -8.57 -2.21 -9.53
C TYR A 7 -8.16 -0.82 -9.02
N PRO A 8 -7.41 -0.73 -7.90
CA PRO A 8 -6.97 0.54 -7.34
C PRO A 8 -6.33 1.45 -8.40
N ALA A 9 -6.87 2.65 -8.53
CA ALA A 9 -6.46 3.62 -9.52
C ALA A 9 -6.61 5.04 -8.97
N VAL A 10 -5.71 5.92 -9.42
CA VAL A 10 -5.76 7.34 -9.12
C VAL A 10 -5.90 8.14 -10.41
N THR A 11 -6.51 9.31 -10.28
CA THR A 11 -6.68 10.29 -11.35
C THR A 11 -6.23 11.65 -10.85
N MET A 12 -5.92 12.55 -11.78
CA MET A 12 -5.43 13.89 -11.44
C MET A 12 -6.52 14.74 -10.78
N ASN A 13 -6.13 15.60 -9.84
CA ASN A 13 -7.02 16.56 -9.21
C ASN A 13 -7.57 17.60 -10.19
N ASN A 14 -6.75 18.02 -11.16
CA ASN A 14 -7.17 18.89 -12.25
C ASN A 14 -7.36 18.08 -13.54
N PRO A 15 -8.61 17.93 -14.05
CA PRO A 15 -8.87 17.12 -15.24
C PRO A 15 -8.28 17.71 -16.52
N ASN A 16 -7.98 19.01 -16.55
CA ASN A 16 -7.30 19.68 -17.67
C ASN A 16 -5.81 19.89 -17.40
N GLY A 17 -5.32 19.41 -16.27
CA GLY A 17 -3.93 19.53 -15.84
C GLY A 17 -3.06 18.38 -16.34
N HIS A 18 -1.89 18.31 -15.74
CA HIS A 18 -0.97 17.20 -15.90
C HIS A 18 -0.24 16.97 -14.58
N VAL A 19 0.21 15.74 -14.35
CA VAL A 19 0.92 15.34 -13.12
C VAL A 19 2.20 14.61 -13.50
N ALA A 20 3.32 15.01 -12.92
CA ALA A 20 4.59 14.36 -13.19
C ALA A 20 4.64 12.94 -12.60
N VAL A 21 5.23 12.02 -13.36
CA VAL A 21 5.52 10.65 -12.91
C VAL A 21 6.99 10.55 -12.61
N TYR A 22 7.34 10.06 -11.42
CA TYR A 22 8.71 9.97 -10.93
C TYR A 22 9.15 8.53 -10.80
N ASN A 23 10.43 8.25 -11.04
CA ASN A 23 11.01 6.93 -10.74
C ASN A 23 11.42 6.79 -9.27
N GLN A 24 12.04 5.66 -8.91
CA GLN A 24 12.55 5.40 -7.56
C GLN A 24 13.59 6.42 -7.04
N ASP A 25 14.27 7.13 -7.94
CA ASP A 25 15.32 8.12 -7.67
C ASP A 25 14.80 9.57 -7.69
N HIS A 26 13.47 9.75 -7.73
CA HIS A 26 12.81 11.07 -7.82
C HIS A 26 13.11 11.84 -9.11
N VAL A 27 13.42 11.14 -10.20
CA VAL A 27 13.57 11.73 -11.53
C VAL A 27 12.25 11.61 -12.28
N VAL A 28 11.83 12.69 -12.93
CA VAL A 28 10.63 12.68 -13.79
C VAL A 28 10.88 11.77 -14.99
N ILE A 29 10.02 10.77 -15.17
CA ILE A 29 10.07 9.78 -16.24
C ILE A 29 8.89 9.84 -17.20
N GLY A 30 7.87 10.63 -16.89
CA GLY A 30 6.65 10.73 -17.69
C GLY A 30 5.64 11.71 -17.10
N THR A 31 4.45 11.77 -17.70
CA THR A 31 3.41 12.72 -17.29
C THR A 31 2.01 12.10 -17.45
N LEU A 32 1.18 12.20 -16.42
CA LEU A 32 -0.25 11.93 -16.53
C LEU A 32 -0.98 13.16 -17.06
N GLY A 33 -2.03 12.96 -17.84
CA GLY A 33 -2.76 14.06 -18.47
C GLY A 33 -3.80 13.59 -19.49
N PRO A 34 -4.73 14.46 -19.91
CA PRO A 34 -5.51 14.22 -21.14
C PRO A 34 -4.57 14.24 -22.36
N THR A 35 -5.04 13.73 -23.51
CA THR A 35 -4.25 13.77 -24.77
C THR A 35 -3.62 15.17 -24.99
N PRO A 36 -2.31 15.28 -25.27
CA PRO A 36 -1.39 14.24 -25.80
C PRO A 36 -0.63 13.41 -24.75
N TYR A 37 -0.92 13.55 -23.46
CA TYR A 37 -0.25 12.78 -22.40
C TYR A 37 -0.74 11.32 -22.36
N GLU A 38 0.00 10.49 -21.62
CA GLU A 38 -0.12 9.03 -21.62
C GLU A 38 -1.51 8.54 -21.18
N SER A 39 -2.05 9.10 -20.09
CA SER A 39 -3.38 8.79 -19.58
C SER A 39 -3.80 9.77 -18.47
N PRO A 40 -5.10 10.11 -18.34
CA PRO A 40 -5.58 10.94 -17.22
C PRO A 40 -5.66 10.19 -15.89
N SER A 41 -5.62 8.85 -15.92
CA SER A 41 -5.66 7.98 -14.74
C SER A 41 -4.66 6.83 -14.86
N VAL A 42 -4.22 6.30 -13.71
CA VAL A 42 -3.24 5.22 -13.64
C VAL A 42 -3.55 4.25 -12.51
N ASN A 43 -3.24 2.98 -12.73
CA ASN A 43 -3.37 1.95 -11.71
C ASN A 43 -2.19 1.99 -10.73
N VAL A 44 -2.50 1.82 -9.46
CA VAL A 44 -1.55 1.92 -8.36
C VAL A 44 -1.59 0.65 -7.52
N THR A 45 -0.48 0.33 -6.87
CA THR A 45 -0.42 -0.81 -5.95
C THR A 45 -0.71 -0.40 -4.53
N CYS A 46 -0.20 0.77 -4.12
CA CYS A 46 -0.24 1.21 -2.72
C CYS A 46 0.14 2.68 -2.56
N ARG A 47 -0.16 3.23 -1.38
CA ARG A 47 0.24 4.57 -0.92
C ARG A 47 1.37 4.49 0.11
N LEU A 48 2.36 5.37 0.03
CA LEU A 48 3.46 5.43 0.99
C LEU A 48 3.89 6.87 1.25
N LYS A 49 4.56 7.11 2.39
CA LYS A 49 5.32 8.33 2.59
C LYS A 49 6.70 8.19 1.96
N LYS A 50 7.08 9.16 1.12
CA LYS A 50 8.39 9.22 0.45
C LYS A 50 8.70 10.67 0.12
N TRP A 51 9.98 11.02 -0.04
CA TRP A 51 10.49 12.35 -0.42
C TRP A 51 9.80 13.53 0.29
N ASP A 52 10.51 14.19 1.19
CA ASP A 52 9.98 15.33 1.96
C ASP A 52 8.77 14.98 2.85
N ASP A 53 8.68 13.72 3.31
CA ASP A 53 7.56 13.19 4.13
C ASP A 53 6.16 13.34 3.49
N ALA A 54 6.12 13.55 2.17
CA ALA A 54 4.89 13.64 1.39
C ALA A 54 4.32 12.25 1.08
N TYR A 55 3.03 12.19 0.78
CA TYR A 55 2.37 10.95 0.36
C TYR A 55 2.47 10.77 -1.15
N TRP A 56 2.77 9.54 -1.56
CA TRP A 56 2.94 9.14 -2.94
C TRP A 56 2.19 7.85 -3.20
N TYR A 57 1.71 7.68 -4.43
CA TYR A 57 1.16 6.42 -4.91
C TYR A 57 2.18 5.71 -5.78
N ARG A 58 2.45 4.44 -5.48
CA ARG A 58 3.29 3.57 -6.32
C ARG A 58 2.45 3.00 -7.46
N LEU A 59 2.92 3.19 -8.69
CA LEU A 59 2.27 2.69 -9.89
C LEU A 59 2.41 1.17 -9.99
N LEU A 60 1.40 0.52 -10.56
CA LEU A 60 1.43 -0.91 -10.86
C LEU A 60 2.42 -1.27 -11.95
N ASN A 61 2.50 -0.45 -13.01
CA ASN A 61 3.35 -0.71 -14.16
C ASN A 61 4.37 0.42 -14.35
N PRO A 62 5.62 0.24 -13.90
CA PRO A 62 6.68 1.22 -14.11
C PRO A 62 7.28 1.16 -15.53
N ASP A 63 7.08 0.05 -16.26
CA ASP A 63 7.65 -0.16 -17.59
C ASP A 63 6.88 0.55 -18.71
N GLY A 64 5.73 1.16 -18.39
CA GLY A 64 4.89 1.90 -19.33
C GLY A 64 5.41 3.28 -19.72
N TRP A 65 6.59 3.68 -19.20
CA TRP A 65 7.12 5.03 -19.33
C TRP A 65 8.42 5.07 -20.17
N PRO A 66 8.73 6.18 -20.85
CA PRO A 66 9.90 6.31 -21.73
C PRO A 66 11.25 5.96 -21.09
N PHE A 67 11.37 6.15 -19.77
CA PHE A 67 12.59 5.87 -19.02
C PHE A 67 12.44 4.59 -18.18
N PRO A 68 13.42 3.68 -18.22
CA PRO A 68 13.36 2.45 -17.45
C PRO A 68 13.35 2.78 -15.95
N ALA A 69 12.37 2.21 -15.24
CA ALA A 69 12.21 2.38 -13.81
C ALA A 69 11.87 1.05 -13.15
N THR A 70 12.44 0.79 -11.98
CA THR A 70 12.04 -0.38 -11.17
C THR A 70 10.75 -0.10 -10.41
N SER A 71 10.44 1.17 -10.18
CA SER A 71 9.19 1.64 -9.59
C SER A 71 8.91 3.06 -10.05
N ALA A 72 7.63 3.34 -10.28
CA ALA A 72 7.15 4.66 -10.67
C ALA A 72 6.14 5.17 -9.64
N TYR A 73 6.07 6.49 -9.47
CA TYR A 73 5.34 7.16 -8.41
C TYR A 73 4.65 8.43 -8.92
N VAL A 74 3.50 8.75 -8.35
CA VAL A 74 2.81 10.03 -8.54
C VAL A 74 2.42 10.63 -7.20
N SER A 75 2.43 11.96 -7.13
CA SER A 75 2.13 12.69 -5.89
C SER A 75 0.67 12.48 -5.49
N ALA A 76 0.43 12.19 -4.21
CA ALA A 76 -0.92 12.13 -3.65
C ALA A 76 -1.55 13.53 -3.48
N ASP A 77 -0.76 14.60 -3.48
CA ASP A 77 -1.28 15.97 -3.41
C ASP A 77 -1.84 16.45 -4.77
N GLU A 78 -1.39 15.82 -5.86
CA GLU A 78 -1.79 16.16 -7.23
C GLU A 78 -2.83 15.18 -7.81
N THR A 79 -3.11 14.09 -7.08
CA THR A 79 -4.02 13.02 -7.51
C THR A 79 -5.03 12.67 -6.42
N HIS A 80 -6.10 11.98 -6.82
CA HIS A 80 -7.09 11.41 -5.92
C HIS A 80 -7.55 10.05 -6.43
N ASP A 81 -8.14 9.26 -5.54
CA ASP A 81 -8.70 7.96 -5.87
C ASP A 81 -9.79 8.10 -6.96
N LEU A 82 -9.64 7.35 -8.05
CA LEU A 82 -10.58 7.40 -9.18
C LEU A 82 -11.99 6.90 -8.78
N ASN A 83 -12.05 5.94 -7.86
CA ASN A 83 -13.25 5.26 -7.44
C ASN A 83 -13.42 5.32 -5.91
N PRO A 84 -13.73 6.50 -5.33
CA PRO A 84 -13.84 6.64 -3.88
C PRO A 84 -15.04 5.83 -3.35
N GLY A 85 -14.82 5.00 -2.34
CA GLY A 85 -15.87 4.24 -1.65
C GLY A 85 -16.25 2.88 -2.26
N VAL A 86 -15.54 2.44 -3.30
CA VAL A 86 -15.62 1.07 -3.86
C VAL A 86 -14.81 0.14 -2.91
N PRO A 87 -15.15 -1.15 -2.71
CA PRO A 87 -14.73 -1.90 -1.51
C PRO A 87 -13.22 -2.18 -1.36
N TYR A 88 -12.38 -1.70 -2.27
CA TYR A 88 -10.93 -1.86 -2.24
C TYR A 88 -10.25 -0.48 -2.12
N PRO A 89 -10.10 0.07 -0.89
CA PRO A 89 -9.27 1.25 -0.69
C PRO A 89 -7.83 0.96 -1.13
N ILE A 90 -7.13 1.99 -1.60
CA ILE A 90 -5.70 1.85 -1.95
C ILE A 90 -4.95 1.51 -0.65
N PRO A 91 -4.30 0.33 -0.55
CA PRO A 91 -3.63 -0.07 0.67
C PRO A 91 -2.38 0.78 0.89
N GLU A 92 -1.92 0.90 2.14
CA GLU A 92 -0.59 1.44 2.39
C GLU A 92 0.47 0.42 1.96
N CYS A 93 1.59 0.88 1.41
CA CYS A 93 2.65 -0.02 0.98
C CYS A 93 3.14 -0.78 2.19
N SER A 94 3.12 -2.11 2.11
CA SER A 94 3.75 -2.92 3.14
C SER A 94 5.23 -2.62 3.09
N ASP A 95 5.75 -1.94 4.11
CA ASP A 95 7.17 -2.00 4.40
C ASP A 95 7.51 -3.49 4.44
N GLY A 96 8.56 -3.92 3.75
CA GLY A 96 9.04 -5.31 3.76
C GLY A 96 9.40 -5.85 5.16
N SER A 97 9.13 -5.08 6.22
CA SER A 97 9.13 -5.47 7.62
C SER A 97 7.84 -6.18 8.07
N CYS A 98 6.81 -6.34 7.22
CA CYS A 98 5.56 -7.01 7.58
C CYS A 98 5.66 -8.55 7.62
N LEU A 99 6.71 -9.08 8.26
CA LEU A 99 6.78 -10.45 8.79
C LEU A 99 6.30 -10.50 10.25
N SER A 100 5.66 -9.44 10.76
CA SER A 100 5.23 -9.36 12.16
C SER A 100 4.01 -8.48 12.38
N THR A 101 2.86 -8.76 11.76
CA THR A 101 1.53 -8.42 12.32
C THR A 101 0.45 -9.31 11.70
N ALA A 102 0.51 -10.61 11.97
CA ALA A 102 -0.62 -11.54 11.82
C ALA A 102 -1.15 -11.96 13.20
N THR A 103 -1.26 -11.02 14.14
CA THR A 103 -1.76 -11.29 15.50
C THR A 103 -2.67 -10.17 16.01
N ARG A 104 -3.58 -9.69 15.16
CA ARG A 104 -4.62 -8.74 15.58
C ARG A 104 -5.99 -9.01 14.99
N VAL A 105 -6.36 -10.27 14.73
CA VAL A 105 -7.78 -10.63 14.58
C VAL A 105 -8.02 -12.08 15.03
N ALA A 106 -8.17 -12.30 16.33
CA ALA A 106 -8.92 -13.43 16.85
C ALA A 106 -9.40 -13.06 18.26
N GLY A 107 -10.67 -12.71 18.37
CA GLY A 107 -11.32 -12.34 19.62
C GLY A 107 -11.28 -13.47 20.66
N PRO A 108 -11.65 -13.19 21.92
CA PRO A 108 -11.49 -14.08 23.07
C PRO A 108 -12.41 -15.34 23.07
N ALA A 109 -12.84 -15.85 21.93
CA ALA A 109 -13.94 -16.82 21.84
C ALA A 109 -13.54 -18.29 21.66
N LEU A 110 -12.26 -18.66 21.51
CA LEU A 110 -11.89 -20.07 21.23
C LEU A 110 -10.65 -20.56 21.99
N ALA A 111 -10.58 -20.30 23.30
CA ALA A 111 -9.63 -20.96 24.21
C ALA A 111 -10.32 -21.97 25.14
N ALA A 112 -11.35 -22.65 24.64
CA ALA A 112 -11.93 -23.81 25.27
C ALA A 112 -11.81 -24.97 24.29
N LEU A 113 -10.69 -25.71 24.37
CA LEU A 113 -10.57 -27.15 24.08
C LEU A 113 -9.09 -27.55 24.05
N GLY A 114 -8.63 -28.25 25.10
CA GLY A 114 -7.51 -29.18 25.01
C GLY A 114 -6.15 -28.70 25.53
N ALA A 115 -5.91 -28.83 26.85
CA ALA A 115 -4.60 -29.19 27.41
C ALA A 115 -4.74 -29.56 28.89
N VAL A 116 -5.47 -30.65 29.15
CA VAL A 116 -5.37 -31.37 30.43
C VAL A 116 -4.07 -32.18 30.36
N GLY A 117 -3.01 -31.69 31.01
CA GLY A 117 -1.77 -32.44 31.19
C GLY A 117 -0.50 -31.62 31.01
N GLY A 118 0.12 -31.22 32.11
CA GLY A 118 1.53 -30.80 32.12
C GLY A 118 1.81 -29.40 32.67
N ALA A 119 1.68 -29.20 33.98
CA ALA A 119 2.47 -28.20 34.73
C ALA A 119 2.46 -28.49 36.24
N MET A 120 2.71 -29.75 36.61
CA MET A 120 3.02 -30.15 37.98
C MET A 120 4.52 -29.96 38.25
N TRP A 121 5.02 -28.72 38.15
CA TRP A 121 6.39 -28.41 38.54
C TRP A 121 6.49 -26.89 38.59
N TRP A 122 6.57 -26.28 39.79
CA TRP A 122 7.02 -24.90 40.10
C TRP A 122 6.33 -24.21 41.28
N ARG A 123 5.65 -24.94 42.18
CA ARG A 123 5.15 -24.34 43.44
C ARG A 123 5.70 -24.93 44.73
N ARG A 124 6.87 -25.57 44.67
CA ARG A 124 7.52 -26.18 45.86
C ARG A 124 8.89 -25.60 46.19
N ARG A 125 9.09 -24.29 46.02
CA ARG A 125 10.35 -23.63 46.43
C ARG A 125 10.19 -22.19 46.93
N SER A 126 9.21 -21.94 47.78
CA SER A 126 9.12 -20.66 48.51
C SER A 126 8.27 -20.80 49.78
N ARG A 127 8.75 -21.61 50.73
CA ARG A 127 8.45 -21.48 52.16
C ARG A 127 9.71 -21.80 52.94
N GLY A 128 10.52 -20.76 53.14
CA GLY A 128 11.65 -20.73 54.06
C GLY A 128 11.70 -19.34 54.66
N SER A 129 11.15 -19.21 55.87
CA SER A 129 11.44 -18.20 56.90
C SER A 129 10.71 -18.65 58.15
#